data_AF-A0AAX2I931-F1
#
_entry.id   AF-A0AAX2I931-F1
#
_cell.length_a   1.000
_cell.length_b   1.000
_cell.length_c   1.000
_cell.angle_alpha   90.00
_cell.angle_beta   90.00
_cell.angle_gamma   90.00
#
_symmetry.space_group_name_H-M   'P 1'
#
loop_
_entity.id
_entity.type
_entity.pdbx_description
1 polymer ?
#
loop_
_entity_poly.entity_id
_entity_poly.type
_entity_poly.pdbx_seq_one_letter_code
_entity_poly.pdbx_strand_id
1 'polypeptide(L)'
;MTTAEKAKQYFEENKATEELFATSDGFLFLLKKDAQNHAQTLEDSTVDSYTNEVEDKVVTETPDKTEQSDSEGETVTDTSKFNFFKPKK
;
A
#
# COMPACT_ATOMS: atom_id res chain seq x y z
N MET A 1 10.96 14.06 12.28
CA MET A 1 9.61 14.51 11.88
C MET A 1 8.80 13.27 11.59
N THR A 2 7.62 13.16 12.19
CA THR A 2 6.70 12.05 11.92
C THR A 2 5.92 12.30 10.62
N THR A 3 5.31 11.26 10.05
CA THR A 3 4.44 11.37 8.86
C THR A 3 3.27 12.32 9.08
N ALA A 4 2.66 12.28 10.26
CA ALA A 4 1.60 13.20 10.65
C ALA A 4 2.04 14.67 10.64
N GLU A 5 3.27 14.98 11.09
CA GLU A 5 3.80 16.35 11.03
C GLU A 5 4.05 16.81 9.60
N LYS A 6 4.60 15.94 8.75
CA LYS A 6 4.82 16.23 7.33
C LYS A 6 3.49 16.45 6.59
N ALA A 7 2.46 15.66 6.90
CA ALA A 7 1.13 15.80 6.32
C ALA A 7 0.48 17.14 6.72
N LYS A 8 0.56 17.50 8.00
CA LYS A 8 0.08 18.82 8.48
C LYS A 8 0.77 19.97 7.77
N GLN A 9 2.11 19.95 7.70
CA GLN A 9 2.87 20.98 7.00
C GLN A 9 2.45 21.08 5.53
N TYR A 10 2.23 19.93 4.87
CA TYR A 10 1.78 19.91 3.48
C TYR A 10 0.40 20.56 3.32
N PHE A 11 -0.54 20.31 4.24
CA PHE A 11 -1.86 20.95 4.22
C PHE A 11 -1.80 22.46 4.48
N GLU A 12 -0.89 22.92 5.35
CA GLU A 12 -0.66 24.34 5.57
C GLU A 12 -0.14 25.04 4.31
N GLU A 13 0.78 24.40 3.59
CA GLU A 13 1.33 24.91 2.32
C GLU A 13 0.34 24.75 1.15
N ASN A 14 -0.45 23.68 1.14
CA ASN A 14 -1.35 23.29 0.05
C ASN A 14 -2.79 23.12 0.54
N LYS A 15 -3.42 24.24 0.89
CA LYS A 15 -4.81 24.30 1.40
C LYS A 15 -5.88 23.72 0.48
N ALA A 16 -5.54 23.50 -0.80
CA ALA A 16 -6.43 22.85 -1.77
C ALA A 16 -6.43 21.32 -1.65
N THR A 17 -5.49 20.75 -0.88
CA THR A 17 -5.38 19.31 -0.68
C THR A 17 -6.27 18.91 0.47
N GLU A 18 -7.25 18.06 0.19
CA GLU A 18 -8.23 17.59 1.16
C GLU A 18 -7.76 16.30 1.85
N GLU A 19 -7.04 15.44 1.12
CA GLU A 19 -6.60 14.13 1.56
C GLU A 19 -5.13 13.86 1.16
N LEU A 20 -4.41 13.16 2.04
CA LEU A 20 -3.06 12.65 1.84
C LEU A 20 -2.99 11.23 2.37
N PHE A 21 -2.16 10.41 1.75
CA PHE A 21 -1.93 9.02 2.13
C PHE A 21 -0.47 8.85 2.52
N ALA A 22 -0.21 8.36 3.73
CA ALA A 22 1.11 8.03 4.19
C ALA A 22 1.35 6.53 4.17
N THR A 23 2.59 6.12 3.93
CA THR A 23 3.03 4.74 4.08
C THR A 23 3.94 4.60 5.30
N SER A 24 4.12 3.38 5.81
CA SER A 24 5.02 3.10 6.94
C SER A 24 6.46 3.56 6.77
N ASP A 25 6.93 3.68 5.52
CA ASP A 25 8.29 4.15 5.21
C ASP A 25 8.45 5.68 5.39
N GLY A 26 7.35 6.42 5.57
CA GLY A 26 7.41 7.86 5.84
C GLY A 26 7.18 8.75 4.63
N PHE A 27 6.72 8.16 3.53
CA PHE A 27 6.31 8.85 2.30
C PHE A 27 4.86 9.31 2.36
N LEU A 28 4.56 10.41 1.66
CA LEU A 28 3.23 10.99 1.53
C LEU A 28 2.83 11.03 0.05
N PHE A 29 1.59 10.66 -0.23
CA PHE A 29 1.02 10.57 -1.57
C PHE A 29 -0.32 11.30 -1.62
N LEU A 30 -0.62 11.93 -2.75
CA LEU A 30 -1.91 12.55 -3.01
C LEU A 30 -2.99 11.53 -3.39
N LEU A 31 -2.57 10.40 -3.97
CA LEU A 31 -3.45 9.36 -4.45
C LEU A 31 -3.28 8.09 -3.62
N LYS A 32 -4.42 7.54 -3.16
CA LYS A 32 -4.45 6.26 -2.41
C LYS A 32 -3.80 5.13 -3.19
N LYS A 33 -4.01 5.08 -4.51
CA LYS A 33 -3.48 4.01 -5.36
C LYS A 33 -1.96 4.00 -5.39
N ASP A 34 -1.31 5.16 -5.41
CA ASP A 34 0.15 5.26 -5.38
C ASP A 34 0.71 4.87 -4.01
N ALA A 35 0.06 5.32 -2.93
CA ALA A 35 0.43 4.88 -1.57
C ALA A 35 0.31 3.36 -1.41
N GLN A 36 -0.77 2.76 -1.92
CA GLN A 36 -0.98 1.31 -1.89
C GLN A 36 0.06 0.55 -2.72
N ASN A 37 0.35 1.00 -3.94
CA ASN A 37 1.38 0.36 -4.78
C ASN A 37 2.76 0.42 -4.11
N HIS A 38 3.07 1.53 -3.44
CA HIS A 38 4.32 1.67 -2.71
C HIS A 38 4.33 0.79 -1.45
N ALA A 39 3.26 0.83 -0.65
CA ALA A 39 3.11 0.01 0.54
C ALA A 39 3.21 -1.49 0.23
N GLN A 40 2.71 -1.96 -0.91
CA GLN A 40 2.86 -3.35 -1.34
C GLN A 40 4.30 -3.84 -1.48
N THR A 41 5.26 -2.91 -1.62
CA THR A 41 6.69 -3.25 -1.65
C THR A 41 7.34 -3.24 -0.25
N LEU A 42 6.59 -2.78 0.76
CA LEU A 42 7.01 -2.74 2.17
C LEU A 42 6.47 -3.95 2.93
N GLU A 43 7.19 -4.34 3.97
CA GLU A 43 6.84 -5.49 4.82
C GLU A 43 5.48 -5.27 5.53
N ASP A 44 5.22 -4.05 6.00
CA ASP A 44 3.97 -3.75 6.72
C ASP A 44 2.77 -3.57 5.79
N SER A 45 3.00 -3.21 4.52
CA SER A 45 1.94 -2.92 3.54
C SER A 45 0.82 -2.01 4.04
N THR A 46 1.13 -1.14 5.02
CA THR A 46 0.16 -0.23 5.63
C THR A 46 0.13 1.12 4.95
N VAL A 47 -1.08 1.65 4.83
CA VAL A 47 -1.36 2.98 4.31
C VAL A 47 -2.29 3.67 5.30
N ASP A 48 -1.86 4.81 5.81
CA ASP A 48 -2.65 5.71 6.64
C ASP A 48 -3.17 6.86 5.79
N SER A 49 -4.41 7.29 6.00
CA SER A 49 -4.98 8.47 5.36
C SER A 49 -5.06 9.62 6.35
N TYR A 50 -4.59 10.78 5.92
CA TYR A 50 -4.68 12.06 6.63
C TYR A 50 -5.60 12.97 5.83
N THR A 51 -6.58 13.58 6.48
CA THR A 51 -7.43 14.59 5.87
C THR A 51 -7.19 15.94 6.54
N ASN A 52 -7.37 17.03 5.80
CA ASN A 52 -7.25 18.40 6.31
C ASN A 52 -8.49 18.85 7.11
N GLU A 53 -9.28 17.90 7.60
CA GLU A 53 -10.55 18.20 8.24
C GLU A 53 -10.33 18.82 9.61
N VAL A 54 -10.64 20.12 9.65
CA VAL A 54 -11.08 20.84 10.83
C VAL A 54 -12.33 20.09 11.33
N GLU A 55 -12.12 19.23 12.34
CA GLU A 55 -13.14 18.51 13.12
C GLU A 55 -13.78 17.26 12.46
N ASP A 56 -13.53 16.11 13.10
CA ASP A 56 -14.41 14.93 13.12
C ASP A 56 -14.55 14.21 11.76
N LYS A 57 -13.62 13.33 11.36
CA LYS A 57 -13.71 11.91 11.76
C LYS A 57 -12.40 11.18 11.43
N VAL A 58 -11.81 10.60 12.46
CA VAL A 58 -10.81 9.54 12.31
C VAL A 58 -11.53 8.33 11.72
N VAL A 59 -11.57 8.24 10.39
CA VAL A 59 -11.93 7.01 9.68
C VAL A 59 -10.71 6.12 9.72
N THR A 60 -10.47 5.51 10.88
CA THR A 60 -9.75 4.23 10.95
C THR A 60 -10.63 3.18 10.30
N GLU A 61 -10.75 3.24 8.97
CA GLU A 61 -11.16 2.07 8.19
C GLU A 61 -9.99 1.10 8.23
N THR A 62 -10.09 0.23 9.23
CA THR A 62 -9.45 -1.08 9.36
C THR A 62 -8.88 -1.58 8.03
N PRO A 63 -7.61 -2.06 8.00
CA PRO A 63 -7.07 -2.72 6.82
C PRO A 63 -7.92 -3.96 6.58
N ASP A 64 -8.85 -3.87 5.63
CA ASP A 64 -9.50 -5.04 5.08
C ASP A 64 -8.40 -5.83 4.38
N LYS A 65 -7.96 -6.85 5.12
CA LYS A 65 -7.08 -7.92 4.72
C LYS A 65 -7.63 -8.52 3.42
N THR A 66 -7.27 -7.94 2.28
CA THR A 66 -7.36 -8.64 1.01
C THR A 66 -6.15 -9.56 0.94
N GLU A 67 -6.37 -10.76 1.45
CA GLU A 67 -5.53 -11.91 1.17
C GLU A 67 -5.28 -12.03 -0.34
N GLN A 68 -4.00 -12.09 -0.67
CA GLN A 68 -3.42 -13.05 -1.60
C GLN A 68 -3.51 -12.73 -3.10
N SER A 69 -2.39 -12.25 -3.63
CA SER A 69 -1.84 -12.80 -4.87
C SER A 69 -0.33 -12.87 -4.70
N ASP A 70 0.12 -14.08 -4.37
CA ASP A 70 1.47 -14.60 -4.58
C ASP A 70 2.22 -13.88 -5.70
N SER A 71 3.22 -13.08 -5.32
CA SER A 71 4.34 -12.80 -6.21
C SER A 71 5.55 -13.52 -5.62
N GLU A 72 5.52 -14.83 -5.75
CA GLU A 72 6.62 -15.71 -5.42
C GLU A 72 7.82 -15.38 -6.30
N GLY A 73 8.91 -15.03 -5.63
CA GLY A 73 10.25 -15.51 -5.93
C GLY A 73 10.75 -15.37 -7.37
N GLU A 74 11.64 -14.40 -7.58
CA GLU A 74 12.74 -14.59 -8.50
C GLU A 74 13.50 -15.89 -8.13
N THR A 75 13.22 -16.98 -8.86
CA THR A 75 14.20 -18.05 -9.06
C THR A 75 14.31 -18.33 -10.55
N VAL A 76 15.50 -18.03 -11.03
CA VAL A 76 16.01 -18.33 -12.37
C VAL A 76 15.90 -19.83 -12.68
N THR A 77 15.29 -20.12 -13.83
CA THR A 77 15.55 -21.25 -14.75
C THR A 77 15.58 -22.67 -14.18
N ASP A 78 14.50 -23.43 -14.40
CA ASP A 78 14.63 -24.86 -14.74
C ASP A 78 13.70 -25.21 -15.91
N THR A 79 14.32 -25.35 -17.07
CA THR A 79 13.73 -25.92 -18.28
C THR A 79 13.48 -27.41 -18.08
N SER A 80 12.32 -27.82 -17.57
CA SER A 80 11.89 -29.22 -17.64
C SER A 80 10.38 -29.36 -17.80
N LYS A 81 9.89 -29.05 -19.01
CA LYS A 81 8.69 -29.70 -19.56
C LYS A 81 8.98 -31.19 -19.73
N PHE A 82 8.49 -32.05 -18.85
CA PHE A 82 8.10 -33.39 -19.27
C PHE A 82 6.88 -33.88 -18.49
N ASN A 83 5.77 -33.92 -19.22
CA ASN A 83 4.44 -34.26 -18.72
C ASN A 83 4.41 -35.69 -18.17
N PHE A 84 4.24 -35.81 -16.85
CA PHE A 84 3.93 -37.09 -16.20
C PHE A 84 2.42 -37.35 -16.31
N PHE A 85 1.95 -37.77 -17.50
CA PHE A 85 0.57 -38.17 -17.72
C PHE A 85 0.46 -39.69 -17.92
N LYS A 86 0.05 -40.37 -16.86
CA LYS A 86 -0.51 -41.73 -16.81
C LYS A 86 -1.37 -41.80 -15.53
N PRO A 87 -2.39 -42.67 -15.39
CA PRO A 87 -3.08 -43.50 -16.40
C PRO A 87 -4.62 -43.65 -16.18
N LYS A 88 -5.22 -44.53 -17.01
CA LYS A 88 -6.46 -45.37 -16.83
C LYS A 88 -7.76 -44.82 -17.42
N LYS A 89 -8.56 -45.57 -18.18
CA LYS A 89 -8.82 -47.03 -18.19
C LYS A 89 -8.60 -47.68 -19.55
#